data_AF-A0A284QKU1-F1
#
_entry.id   AF-A0A284QKU1-F1
#
_cell.length_a   1.000
_cell.length_b   1.000
_cell.length_c   1.000
_cell.angle_alpha   90.00
_cell.angle_beta   90.00
_cell.angle_gamma   90.00
#
_symmetry.space_group_name_H-M   'P 1'
#
loop_
_entity.id
_entity.type
_entity.pdbx_description
1 polymer ?
#
loop_
_entity_poly.entity_id
_entity_poly.type
_entity_poly.pdbx_seq_one_letter_code
_entity_poly.pdbx_strand_id
1 'polypeptide(L)'
;MLRAPSSRKLIFGFRRSLHVSQGNVDLPLTLPTTAPTHWLSEDELQQYIPPLMRVGWCIRWSTKLKSCELSSEFPIAGYKTAMRFMNDISSIADEENHHPERVGFASKRLNISVQTHSALSPPISLPEGAAGDPVLYKYPGVTLRDVRFAMLVQRQYVEKYQPKPRKPREAPEAPEVLTDGSFAKGILERAGITYATD
;
A
#
# COMPACT_ATOMS: atom_id res chain seq x y z
N MET A 1 -25.42 35.57 13.40
CA MET A 1 -25.15 34.16 13.73
C MET A 1 -24.79 33.42 12.46
N LEU A 2 -23.50 33.21 12.19
CA LEU A 2 -23.02 32.52 10.97
C LEU A 2 -22.83 31.03 11.26
N ARG A 3 -23.52 30.17 10.50
CA ARG A 3 -23.38 28.71 10.57
C ARG A 3 -22.05 28.30 9.93
N ALA A 4 -21.23 27.57 10.67
CA ALA A 4 -20.04 26.92 10.13
C ALA A 4 -20.42 25.93 9.00
N PRO A 5 -19.63 25.83 7.92
CA PRO A 5 -19.88 24.87 6.85
C PRO A 5 -19.81 23.45 7.42
N SER A 6 -20.85 22.67 7.12
CA SER A 6 -20.98 21.27 7.51
C SER A 6 -19.77 20.47 6.99
N SER A 7 -18.85 20.13 7.89
CA SER A 7 -17.74 19.23 7.60
C SER A 7 -18.30 17.87 7.20
N ARG A 8 -18.33 17.57 5.89
CA ARG A 8 -18.57 16.22 5.38
C ARG A 8 -17.49 15.33 6.01
N LYS A 9 -17.86 14.57 7.04
CA LYS A 9 -17.06 13.48 7.58
C LYS A 9 -16.84 12.46 6.45
N LEU A 10 -15.73 12.55 5.74
CA LEU A 10 -15.21 11.45 4.94
C LEU A 10 -14.76 10.35 5.92
N ILE A 11 -15.72 9.56 6.38
CA ILE A 11 -15.46 8.34 7.12
C ILE A 11 -14.99 7.33 6.07
N PHE A 12 -13.68 7.26 5.83
CA PHE A 12 -13.07 6.15 5.08
C PHE A 12 -13.04 4.90 5.97
N GLY A 13 -14.22 4.32 6.19
CA GLY A 13 -14.38 2.98 6.74
C GLY A 13 -14.07 1.93 5.67
N PHE A 14 -12.83 1.89 5.18
CA PHE A 14 -12.44 0.93 4.13
C PHE A 14 -11.71 -0.26 4.76
N ARG A 15 -12.49 -1.26 5.20
CA ARG A 15 -12.04 -2.64 5.39
C ARG A 15 -12.53 -3.56 4.26
N ARG A 16 -12.80 -3.01 3.07
CA ARG A 16 -12.92 -3.84 1.87
C ARG A 16 -11.51 -4.13 1.38
N SER A 17 -11.16 -5.42 1.38
CA SER A 17 -10.00 -5.97 0.70
C SER A 17 -10.15 -5.73 -0.80
N LEU A 18 -9.97 -4.48 -1.24
CA LEU A 18 -9.81 -4.18 -2.66
C LEU A 18 -8.58 -4.95 -3.11
N HIS A 19 -8.69 -5.62 -4.25
CA HIS A 19 -7.57 -6.30 -4.88
C HIS A 19 -6.57 -5.22 -5.32
N VAL A 20 -5.62 -4.91 -4.44
CA VAL A 20 -4.59 -3.92 -4.70
C VAL A 20 -3.57 -4.55 -5.64
N SER A 21 -3.38 -3.95 -6.82
CA SER A 21 -2.33 -4.36 -7.73
C SER A 21 -0.98 -4.03 -7.13
N GLN A 22 -0.13 -5.03 -6.89
CA GLN A 22 1.22 -4.83 -6.38
C GLN A 22 2.20 -4.46 -7.51
N GLY A 23 1.85 -3.50 -8.36
CA GLY A 23 2.66 -3.07 -9.50
C GLY A 23 3.71 -2.02 -9.13
N ASN A 24 4.53 -1.66 -10.12
CA ASN A 24 5.34 -0.44 -10.07
C ASN A 24 4.47 0.81 -10.21
N VAL A 25 4.97 1.92 -9.67
CA VAL A 25 4.33 3.23 -9.80
C VAL A 25 4.96 3.95 -10.99
N ASP A 26 4.16 4.24 -12.01
CA ASP A 26 4.60 4.98 -13.19
C ASP A 26 4.51 6.50 -12.91
N LEU A 27 5.48 7.00 -12.14
CA LEU A 27 5.64 8.40 -11.80
C LEU A 27 7.10 8.80 -11.96
N PRO A 28 7.39 10.06 -12.35
CA PRO A 28 8.76 10.53 -12.48
C PRO A 28 9.45 10.51 -11.11
N LEU A 29 10.63 9.90 -11.03
CA LEU A 29 11.39 9.85 -9.78
C LEU A 29 11.97 11.22 -9.41
N THR A 30 12.17 12.13 -10.37
CA THR A 30 12.78 13.45 -10.16
C THR A 30 11.84 14.43 -9.45
N LEU A 31 11.41 14.10 -8.24
CA LEU A 31 10.65 14.99 -7.38
C LEU A 31 11.58 15.97 -6.66
N PRO A 32 11.19 17.24 -6.51
CA PRO A 32 11.98 18.23 -5.79
C PRO A 32 12.12 17.82 -4.31
N THR A 33 13.37 17.83 -3.84
CA THR A 33 13.76 17.45 -2.47
C THR A 33 14.21 18.65 -1.63
N THR A 34 14.17 19.86 -2.17
CA THR A 34 14.69 21.07 -1.50
C THR A 34 13.79 21.51 -0.35
N ALA A 35 14.41 21.88 0.76
CA ALA A 35 13.73 22.54 1.88
C ALA A 35 13.47 24.04 1.57
N PRO A 36 12.43 24.66 2.15
CA PRO A 36 11.43 24.06 3.04
C PRO A 36 10.42 23.19 2.28
N THR A 37 9.98 22.10 2.90
CA THR A 37 9.00 21.19 2.31
C THR A 37 7.59 21.60 2.70
N HIS A 38 6.80 21.98 1.70
CA HIS A 38 5.39 22.24 1.89
C HIS A 38 4.61 20.92 1.88
N TRP A 39 3.46 20.91 2.55
CA TRP A 39 2.44 19.88 2.32
C TRP A 39 2.12 19.84 0.83
N LEU A 40 1.73 18.65 0.36
CA LEU A 40 1.27 18.51 -1.02
C LEU A 40 0.16 19.52 -1.33
N SER A 41 0.32 20.25 -2.43
CA SER A 41 -0.74 21.09 -2.98
C SER A 41 -1.89 20.22 -3.51
N GLU A 42 -3.03 20.82 -3.81
CA GLU A 42 -4.16 20.10 -4.40
C GLU A 42 -3.78 19.42 -5.72
N ASP A 43 -3.03 20.13 -6.58
CA ASP A 43 -2.57 19.59 -7.87
C ASP A 43 -1.61 18.41 -7.66
N GLU A 44 -0.69 18.52 -6.70
CA GLU A 44 0.24 17.44 -6.34
C GLU A 44 -0.49 16.24 -5.73
N LEU A 45 -1.50 16.48 -4.89
CA LEU A 45 -2.36 15.42 -4.35
C LEU A 45 -3.04 14.65 -5.49
N GLN A 46 -3.64 15.37 -6.44
CA GLN A 46 -4.31 14.76 -7.59
C GLN A 46 -3.34 14.02 -8.51
N GLN A 47 -2.12 14.54 -8.67
CA GLN A 47 -1.10 13.94 -9.52
C GLN A 47 -0.49 12.67 -8.91
N TYR A 48 -0.08 12.72 -7.64
CA TYR A 48 0.80 11.71 -7.06
C TYR A 48 0.10 10.66 -6.20
N ILE A 49 -1.02 11.00 -5.56
CA ILE A 49 -1.68 10.08 -4.61
C ILE A 49 -2.47 8.99 -5.31
N PRO A 50 -3.27 9.23 -6.38
CA PRO A 50 -4.02 8.16 -7.02
C PRO A 50 -3.14 7.01 -7.56
N PRO A 51 -1.97 7.25 -8.21
CA PRO A 51 -1.06 6.18 -8.59
C PRO A 51 -0.57 5.36 -7.39
N LEU A 52 -0.20 6.01 -6.28
CA LEU A 52 0.22 5.35 -5.04
C LEU A 52 -0.93 4.51 -4.42
N MET A 53 -2.16 5.00 -4.47
CA MET A 53 -3.32 4.25 -3.98
C MET A 53 -3.61 2.98 -4.75
N ARG A 54 -3.36 2.97 -6.06
CA ARG A 54 -3.51 1.74 -6.89
C ARG A 54 -2.54 0.63 -6.46
N VAL A 55 -1.41 0.99 -5.86
CA VAL A 55 -0.39 0.04 -5.39
C VAL A 55 -0.38 -0.17 -3.87
N GLY A 56 -1.43 0.30 -3.17
CA GLY A 56 -1.69 -0.06 -1.77
C GLY A 56 -1.24 0.96 -0.74
N TRP A 57 -0.69 2.08 -1.17
CA TRP A 57 -0.43 3.21 -0.28
C TRP A 57 -1.73 3.96 0.03
N CYS A 58 -1.82 4.55 1.21
CA CYS A 58 -2.96 5.34 1.61
C CYS A 58 -2.52 6.50 2.50
N ILE A 59 -3.27 7.61 2.45
CA ILE A 59 -3.11 8.70 3.41
C ILE A 59 -3.89 8.36 4.68
N ARG A 60 -3.23 8.41 5.83
CA ARG A 60 -3.85 8.28 7.14
C ARG A 60 -3.84 9.63 7.85
N TRP A 61 -5.00 10.03 8.36
CA TRP A 61 -5.18 11.27 9.10
C TRP A 61 -5.26 10.99 10.61
N SER A 62 -4.50 11.74 11.39
CA SER A 62 -4.58 11.73 12.86
C SER A 62 -5.18 13.03 13.36
N THR A 63 -6.43 12.99 13.81
CA THR A 63 -7.09 14.17 14.40
C THR A 63 -6.45 14.60 15.71
N LYS A 64 -5.95 13.64 16.50
CA LYS A 64 -5.27 13.88 17.77
C LYS A 64 -3.95 14.63 17.57
N LEU A 65 -3.18 14.24 16.56
CA LEU A 65 -1.86 14.84 16.29
C LEU A 65 -1.93 15.96 15.24
N LYS A 66 -3.11 16.20 14.65
CA LYS A 66 -3.32 17.13 13.53
C LYS A 66 -2.31 16.90 12.40
N SER A 67 -2.07 15.63 12.07
CA SER A 67 -1.08 15.22 11.07
C SER A 67 -1.67 14.29 10.02
N CYS A 68 -0.95 14.17 8.90
CA CYS A 68 -1.19 13.14 7.89
C CYS A 68 0.10 12.41 7.55
N GLU A 69 -0.02 11.13 7.26
CA GLU A 69 1.08 10.25 6.85
C GLU A 69 0.68 9.39 5.66
N LEU A 70 1.66 9.00 4.85
CA LEU A 70 1.51 7.94 3.86
C LEU A 70 1.83 6.60 4.50
N SER A 71 0.98 5.60 4.29
CA SER A 71 1.17 4.27 4.84
C SER A 71 0.83 3.16 3.85
N SER A 72 1.57 2.06 3.90
CA SER A 72 1.32 0.85 3.11
C SER A 72 1.64 -0.41 3.92
N GLU A 73 1.07 -1.53 3.49
CA GLU A 73 1.33 -2.85 4.02
C GLU A 73 1.85 -3.77 2.92
N PHE A 74 3.02 -4.37 3.16
CA PHE A 74 3.67 -5.26 2.21
C PHE A 74 3.56 -6.70 2.70
N PRO A 75 2.93 -7.62 1.96
CA PRO A 75 2.95 -9.04 2.29
C PRO A 75 4.36 -9.59 2.08
N ILE A 76 4.86 -10.30 3.09
CA ILE A 76 6.23 -10.81 3.13
C ILE A 76 6.21 -12.29 3.48
N ALA A 77 6.97 -13.10 2.74
CA ALA A 77 6.97 -14.56 2.88
C ALA A 77 7.35 -15.06 4.28
N GLY A 78 8.18 -14.31 5.02
CA GLY A 78 8.58 -14.66 6.38
C GLY A 78 9.60 -13.68 6.97
N TYR A 79 9.93 -13.88 8.25
CA TYR A 79 10.77 -12.97 9.04
C TYR A 79 12.12 -12.66 8.39
N LYS A 80 12.85 -13.68 7.89
CA LYS A 80 14.15 -13.48 7.24
C LYS A 80 14.07 -12.55 6.03
N THR A 81 12.99 -12.64 5.25
CA THR A 81 12.75 -11.74 4.11
C THR A 81 12.33 -10.35 4.57
N ALA A 82 11.56 -10.25 5.65
CA ALA A 82 11.18 -8.98 6.26
C ALA A 82 12.42 -8.19 6.73
N MET A 83 13.36 -8.85 7.43
CA MET A 83 14.60 -8.21 7.87
C MET A 83 15.43 -7.69 6.71
N ARG A 84 15.55 -8.45 5.61
CA ARG A 84 16.24 -7.96 4.40
C ARG A 84 15.54 -6.74 3.81
N PHE A 85 14.22 -6.77 3.73
CA PHE A 85 13.48 -5.63 3.19
C PHE A 85 13.59 -4.38 4.07
N MET A 86 13.57 -4.54 5.40
CA MET A 86 13.81 -3.43 6.34
C MET A 86 15.20 -2.82 6.20
N ASN A 87 16.24 -3.63 5.95
CA ASN A 87 17.59 -3.10 5.67
C ASN A 87 17.61 -2.28 4.38
N ASP A 88 16.99 -2.77 3.30
CA ASP A 88 16.90 -2.03 2.05
C ASP A 88 16.10 -0.71 2.22
N ILE A 89 15.05 -0.70 3.04
CA ILE A 89 14.31 0.52 3.40
C ILE A 89 15.21 1.50 4.18
N SER A 90 16.05 1.00 5.09
CA SER A 90 17.03 1.83 5.80
C SER A 90 18.00 2.50 4.82
N SER A 91 18.53 1.76 3.84
CA SER A 91 19.39 2.34 2.81
C SER A 91 18.69 3.42 1.99
N ILE A 92 17.42 3.20 1.62
CA ILE A 92 16.61 4.24 0.94
C ILE A 92 16.44 5.48 1.83
N ALA A 93 16.20 5.29 3.14
CA ALA A 93 16.05 6.40 4.08
C ALA A 93 17.33 7.23 4.21
N ASP A 94 18.49 6.57 4.26
CA ASP A 94 19.80 7.23 4.32
C ASP A 94 20.08 8.00 3.02
N GLU A 95 19.84 7.39 1.87
CA GLU A 95 20.04 8.01 0.54
C GLU A 95 19.12 9.22 0.32
N GLU A 96 17.86 9.12 0.74
CA GLU A 96 16.88 10.21 0.63
C GLU A 96 17.01 11.24 1.78
N ASN A 97 17.87 10.97 2.76
CA ASN A 97 17.96 11.70 4.04
C ASN A 97 16.57 11.92 4.67
N HIS A 98 15.69 10.92 4.57
CA HIS A 98 14.27 11.00 4.92
C HIS A 98 13.80 9.68 5.54
N HIS A 99 13.49 9.71 6.83
CA HIS A 99 13.22 8.49 7.60
C HIS A 99 11.71 8.23 7.72
N PRO A 100 11.27 6.96 7.67
CA PRO A 100 9.89 6.61 7.98
C PRO A 100 9.59 6.81 9.46
N GLU A 101 8.35 7.20 9.76
CA GLU A 101 7.83 7.34 11.13
C GLU A 101 7.70 5.97 11.81
N ARG A 102 7.22 4.96 11.08
CA ARG A 102 7.08 3.59 11.59
C ARG A 102 7.44 2.58 10.53
N VAL A 103 8.15 1.55 10.98
CA VAL A 103 8.37 0.31 10.23
C VAL A 103 8.13 -0.84 11.20
N GLY A 104 7.21 -1.75 10.86
CA GLY A 104 6.83 -2.82 11.78
C GLY A 104 6.40 -4.09 11.06
N PHE A 105 6.94 -5.23 11.47
CA PHE A 105 6.59 -6.54 10.92
C PHE A 105 5.63 -7.29 11.86
N ALA A 106 4.43 -7.59 11.36
CA ALA A 106 3.43 -8.38 12.10
C ALA A 106 2.61 -9.21 11.12
N SER A 107 2.21 -10.42 11.51
CA SER A 107 1.28 -11.25 10.73
C SER A 107 1.67 -11.46 9.26
N LYS A 108 2.97 -11.69 8.98
CA LYS A 108 3.52 -11.83 7.62
C LYS A 108 3.34 -10.60 6.74
N ARG A 109 3.19 -9.42 7.36
CA ARG A 109 3.09 -8.12 6.70
C ARG A 109 4.09 -7.15 7.30
N LEU A 110 4.75 -6.39 6.45
CA LEU A 110 5.57 -5.26 6.85
C LEU A 110 4.75 -3.98 6.64
N ASN A 111 4.52 -3.24 7.71
CA ASN A 111 3.79 -1.99 7.71
C ASN A 111 4.81 -0.85 7.70
N ILE A 112 4.60 0.13 6.83
CA ILE A 112 5.44 1.33 6.72
C ILE A 112 4.52 2.54 6.82
N SER A 113 4.95 3.56 7.57
CA SER A 113 4.36 4.90 7.51
C SER A 113 5.44 5.96 7.45
N VAL A 114 5.23 6.98 6.63
CA VAL A 114 6.18 8.07 6.38
C VAL A 114 5.44 9.41 6.37
N GLN A 115 6.03 10.40 7.02
CA GLN A 115 5.57 11.79 7.04
C GLN A 115 6.78 12.70 7.28
N THR A 116 6.68 13.95 6.87
CA THR A 116 7.69 14.95 7.17
C THR A 116 7.31 15.73 8.43
N HIS A 117 8.08 15.59 9.51
CA HIS A 117 7.79 16.22 10.81
C HIS A 117 7.78 17.76 10.79
N SER A 118 8.57 18.37 9.90
CA SER A 118 8.80 19.81 9.82
C SER A 118 8.15 20.46 8.59
N ALA A 119 7.11 19.84 8.05
CA ALA A 119 6.46 20.33 6.85
C ALA A 119 5.69 21.63 7.09
N LEU A 120 5.71 22.53 6.11
CA LEU A 120 4.92 23.75 6.13
C LEU A 120 3.49 23.43 5.70
N SER A 121 2.53 23.69 6.57
CA SER A 121 1.11 23.54 6.24
C SER A 121 0.72 24.51 5.13
N PRO A 122 -0.37 24.23 4.38
CA PRO A 122 -0.99 25.24 3.54
C PRO A 122 -1.33 26.47 4.40
N PRO A 123 -1.29 27.69 3.82
CA PRO A 123 -1.68 28.89 4.54
C PRO A 123 -3.11 28.73 5.05
N ILE A 124 -3.28 28.86 6.36
CA ILE A 124 -4.61 28.88 6.96
C ILE A 124 -5.21 30.23 6.55
N SER A 125 -6.30 30.20 5.77
CA SER A 125 -7.02 31.42 5.41
C SER A 125 -7.40 32.15 6.70
N LEU A 126 -6.86 33.35 6.88
CA LEU A 126 -7.26 34.21 7.97
C LEU A 126 -8.73 34.62 7.77
N PRO A 127 -9.49 34.90 8.85
CA PRO A 127 -10.82 35.46 8.73
C PRO A 127 -10.78 36.71 7.85
N GLU A 128 -11.78 36.85 6.99
CA GLU A 128 -11.91 38.00 6.09
C GLU A 128 -11.81 39.31 6.90
N GLY A 129 -10.83 40.16 6.56
CA GLY A 129 -10.55 41.42 7.26
C GLY A 129 -9.46 41.38 8.34
N ALA A 130 -8.85 40.23 8.63
CA ALA A 130 -7.67 40.18 9.48
C ALA A 130 -6.45 40.78 8.73
N ALA A 131 -5.86 41.84 9.27
CA ALA A 131 -4.62 42.40 8.74
C ALA A 131 -3.43 41.50 9.13
N GLY A 132 -2.73 40.94 8.14
CA GLY A 132 -1.51 40.18 8.32
C GLY A 132 -1.21 39.21 7.18
N ASP A 133 0.08 38.90 6.99
CA ASP A 133 0.50 37.84 6.07
C ASP A 133 0.03 36.47 6.58
N PRO A 134 -0.29 35.52 5.68
CA PRO A 134 -0.63 34.16 6.07
C PRO A 134 0.51 33.52 6.88
N VAL A 135 0.21 33.10 8.11
CA VAL A 135 1.19 32.40 8.95
C VAL A 135 1.26 30.94 8.52
N LEU A 136 2.43 30.51 8.04
CA LEU A 136 2.72 29.11 7.78
C LEU A 136 3.16 28.44 9.08
N TYR A 137 2.48 27.37 9.47
CA TYR A 137 2.83 26.59 10.65
C TYR A 137 3.61 25.34 10.25
N LYS A 138 4.55 24.95 11.11
CA LYS A 138 5.24 23.65 10.99
C LYS A 138 4.38 22.57 11.62
N TYR A 139 3.85 21.66 10.80
CA TYR A 139 3.07 20.51 11.24
C TYR A 139 3.51 19.26 10.48
N PRO A 140 3.56 18.08 11.15
CA PRO A 140 3.80 16.83 10.47
C PRO A 140 2.78 16.60 9.37
N GLY A 141 3.24 16.29 8.17
CA GLY A 141 2.37 16.07 7.02
C GLY A 141 3.06 15.38 5.86
N VAL A 142 2.28 15.09 4.82
CA VAL A 142 2.76 14.47 3.59
C VAL A 142 3.27 15.54 2.63
N THR A 143 4.48 15.35 2.14
CA THR A 143 5.19 16.21 1.20
C THR A 143 5.68 15.39 0.00
N LEU A 144 6.30 16.03 -0.99
CA LEU A 144 6.89 15.32 -2.13
C LEU A 144 8.05 14.38 -1.74
N ARG A 145 8.72 14.61 -0.60
CA ARG A 145 9.74 13.68 -0.08
C ARG A 145 9.11 12.36 0.36
N ASP A 146 7.95 12.44 0.99
CA ASP A 146 7.18 11.26 1.42
C ASP A 146 6.67 10.46 0.21
N VAL A 147 6.22 11.16 -0.84
CA VAL A 147 5.81 10.55 -2.12
C VAL A 147 7.00 9.84 -2.79
N ARG A 148 8.14 10.52 -2.91
CA ARG A 148 9.36 9.94 -3.52
C ARG A 148 9.83 8.72 -2.74
N PHE A 149 9.88 8.81 -1.41
CA PHE A 149 10.23 7.68 -0.54
C PHE A 149 9.28 6.49 -0.75
N ALA A 150 7.97 6.74 -0.77
CA ALA A 150 6.97 5.69 -1.01
C ALA A 150 7.15 5.00 -2.38
N MET A 151 7.46 5.77 -3.42
CA MET A 151 7.73 5.23 -4.76
C MET A 151 8.99 4.35 -4.79
N LEU A 152 10.08 4.79 -4.15
CA LEU A 152 11.34 4.02 -4.08
C LEU A 152 11.14 2.71 -3.32
N VAL A 153 10.47 2.76 -2.16
CA VAL A 153 10.14 1.57 -1.37
C VAL A 153 9.25 0.61 -2.16
N GLN A 154 8.23 1.11 -2.85
CA GLN A 154 7.36 0.31 -3.69
C GLN A 154 8.13 -0.40 -4.80
N ARG A 155 8.99 0.33 -5.51
CA ARG A 155 9.83 -0.23 -6.59
C ARG A 155 10.74 -1.33 -6.05
N GLN A 156 11.42 -1.07 -4.94
CA GLN A 156 12.28 -2.05 -4.28
C GLN A 156 11.52 -3.33 -3.92
N TYR A 157 10.30 -3.17 -3.39
CA TYR A 157 9.42 -4.29 -3.06
C TYR A 157 9.09 -5.13 -4.30
N VAL A 158 8.62 -4.51 -5.37
CA VAL A 158 8.24 -5.18 -6.62
C VAL A 158 9.42 -5.93 -7.23
N GLU A 159 10.59 -5.30 -7.28
CA GLU A 159 11.78 -5.86 -7.93
C GLU A 159 12.37 -7.07 -7.16
N LYS A 160 12.39 -7.01 -5.83
CA LYS A 160 13.16 -7.99 -5.01
C LYS A 160 12.31 -8.88 -4.11
N TYR A 161 11.15 -8.42 -3.68
CA TYR A 161 10.42 -9.02 -2.54
C TYR A 161 9.01 -9.49 -2.88
N GLN A 162 8.42 -9.00 -3.96
CA GLN A 162 7.11 -9.42 -4.40
C GLN A 162 7.13 -10.92 -4.73
N PRO A 163 6.22 -11.71 -4.14
CA PRO A 163 6.12 -13.12 -4.47
C PRO A 163 5.86 -13.29 -5.96
N LYS A 164 6.80 -13.93 -6.67
CA LYS A 164 6.56 -14.33 -8.05
C LYS A 164 5.37 -15.31 -8.07
N PRO A 165 4.43 -15.17 -9.02
CA PRO A 165 3.40 -16.18 -9.18
C PRO A 165 4.12 -17.52 -9.33
N ARG A 166 3.74 -18.50 -8.51
CA ARG A 166 4.21 -19.86 -8.74
C ARG A 166 3.77 -20.18 -10.16
N LYS A 167 4.71 -20.63 -11.02
CA LYS A 167 4.31 -21.28 -12.27
C LYS A 167 3.19 -22.25 -11.89
N PRO A 168 2.04 -22.24 -12.59
CA PRO A 168 1.06 -23.28 -12.41
C PRO A 168 1.85 -24.57 -12.36
N ARG A 169 1.78 -25.30 -11.24
CA ARG A 169 2.38 -26.62 -11.19
C ARG A 169 1.71 -27.32 -12.36
N GLU A 170 2.47 -27.62 -13.42
CA GLU A 170 1.96 -28.42 -14.53
C GLU A 170 1.27 -29.58 -13.83
N ALA A 171 -0.06 -29.61 -13.94
CA ALA A 171 -0.81 -30.68 -13.33
C ALA A 171 -0.13 -31.93 -13.86
N PRO A 172 0.27 -32.88 -12.99
CA PRO A 172 0.80 -34.15 -13.50
C PRO A 172 -0.18 -34.58 -14.57
N GLU A 173 0.35 -34.81 -15.78
CA GLU A 173 -0.42 -35.15 -16.96
C GLU A 173 -1.49 -36.13 -16.49
N ALA A 174 -2.76 -35.71 -16.57
CA ALA A 174 -3.84 -36.46 -15.94
C ALA A 174 -3.66 -37.90 -16.42
N PRO A 175 -3.53 -38.90 -15.51
CA PRO A 175 -3.31 -40.27 -15.94
C PRO A 175 -4.36 -40.54 -17.00
N GLU A 176 -3.94 -41.04 -18.18
CA GLU A 176 -4.85 -41.36 -19.27
C GLU A 176 -6.06 -42.01 -18.63
N VAL A 177 -7.20 -41.32 -18.70
CA VAL A 177 -8.43 -41.85 -18.15
C VAL A 177 -8.64 -43.12 -18.94
N LEU A 178 -8.37 -44.27 -18.32
CA LEU A 178 -8.76 -45.56 -18.83
C LEU A 178 -10.27 -45.48 -18.99
N THR A 179 -10.71 -45.15 -20.20
CA THR A 179 -12.11 -45.12 -20.61
C THR A 179 -12.66 -46.53 -20.77
N ASP A 180 -11.89 -47.56 -20.44
CA ASP A 180 -12.46 -48.88 -20.25
C ASP A 180 -13.43 -48.78 -19.06
N GLY A 181 -14.65 -49.30 -19.21
CA GLY A 181 -15.66 -49.27 -18.16
C GLY A 181 -15.27 -50.04 -16.88
N SER A 182 -13.99 -50.44 -16.73
CA SER A 182 -13.47 -51.22 -15.62
C SER A 182 -13.51 -50.45 -14.30
N PHE A 183 -13.33 -49.12 -14.34
CA PHE A 183 -13.31 -48.31 -13.12
C PHE A 183 -14.69 -48.21 -12.46
N ALA A 184 -15.74 -48.01 -13.27
CA ALA A 184 -17.12 -48.03 -12.78
C ALA A 184 -17.49 -49.40 -12.21
N LYS A 185 -17.12 -50.48 -12.92
CA LYS A 185 -17.37 -51.86 -12.49
C LYS A 185 -16.67 -52.19 -11.17
N GLY A 186 -15.41 -51.78 -11.00
CA GLY A 186 -14.64 -51.99 -9.77
C GLY A 186 -15.16 -51.22 -8.55
N ILE A 187 -15.74 -50.03 -8.74
CA ILE A 187 -16.40 -49.29 -7.65
C ILE A 187 -17.71 -49.96 -7.24
N LEU A 188 -18.51 -50.42 -8.21
CA LEU A 188 -19.81 -51.04 -7.95
C LEU A 188 -19.68 -52.44 -7.33
N GLU A 189 -18.70 -53.23 -7.76
CA GLU A 189 -18.37 -54.53 -7.14
C GLU A 189 -17.90 -54.38 -5.69
N ARG A 190 -17.07 -53.36 -5.39
CA ARG A 190 -16.65 -53.07 -4.01
C ARG A 190 -17.78 -52.53 -3.12
N ALA A 191 -18.80 -51.92 -3.73
CA ALA A 191 -20.02 -51.48 -3.04
C ALA A 191 -21.04 -52.61 -2.83
N GLY A 192 -20.77 -53.84 -3.30
CA GLY A 192 -21.66 -54.98 -3.16
C GLY A 192 -22.90 -54.92 -4.07
N ILE A 193 -22.87 -54.09 -5.12
CA ILE A 193 -23.97 -53.96 -6.07
C ILE A 193 -23.70 -54.92 -7.23
N THR A 194 -24.37 -56.07 -7.23
CA THR A 194 -24.33 -57.03 -8.35
C THR A 194 -25.45 -56.73 -9.34
N TYR A 195 -25.11 -56.67 -10.64
CA TYR A 195 -26.11 -56.63 -11.70
C TYR A 195 -26.60 -58.05 -11.97
N ALA A 196 -27.92 -58.23 -12.07
CA ALA A 196 -28.51 -59.44 -12.64
C ALA A 196 -28.17 -59.46 -14.14
N THR A 197 -27.36 -60.45 -14.54
CA THR A 197 -27.12 -60.72 -15.95
C THR A 197 -28.28 -61.59 -16.45
N ASP A 198 -29.07 -61.05 -17.38
CA ASP A 198 -29.98 -61.84 -18.23
C ASP A 198 -29.19 -62.60 -19.30
#